data_AF-A0A0F8YNV8-F1
#
_entry.id   AF-A0A0F8YNV8-F1
#
_cell.length_a   1.000
_cell.length_b   1.000
_cell.length_c   1.000
_cell.angle_alpha   90.00
_cell.angle_beta   90.00
_cell.angle_gamma   90.00
#
_symmetry.space_group_name_H-M   'P 1'
#
loop_
_entity.id
_entity.type
_entity.pdbx_description
1 polymer ?
#
loop_
_entity_poly.entity_id
_entity_poly.type
_entity_poly.pdbx_seq_one_letter_code
_entity_poly.pdbx_strand_id
1 'polypeptide(L)'
;HSCMFAHSHRAQVYYDGLMASYNIGCLVDIDAPAFDWAGRLIKRNWINGFGHVTIDDKGDFYANLITAFKSRFFYNGKRYGAV
;
A
#
# COMPACT_ATOMS: atom_id res chain seq x y z
N HIS A 1 9.91 3.72 -17.12
CA HIS A 1 8.51 3.49 -16.71
C HIS A 1 8.43 3.38 -15.21
N SER A 2 7.53 4.13 -14.57
CA SER A 2 7.20 3.93 -13.16
C SER A 2 6.22 2.78 -12.99
N CYS A 3 6.27 2.08 -11.85
CA CYS A 3 5.49 0.87 -11.62
C CYS A 3 4.89 0.87 -10.22
N MET A 4 3.65 0.39 -10.12
CA MET A 4 3.00 0.09 -8.86
C MET A 4 2.71 -1.41 -8.80
N PHE A 5 3.10 -2.06 -7.72
CA PHE A 5 3.03 -3.51 -7.58
C PHE A 5 2.75 -3.92 -6.13
N ALA A 6 2.38 -5.19 -5.94
CA ALA A 6 2.08 -5.78 -4.62
C ALA A 6 2.88 -7.07 -4.41
N HIS A 7 2.22 -8.15 -3.96
CA HIS A 7 2.77 -9.50 -3.77
C HIS A 7 3.57 -9.74 -2.48
N SER A 8 4.55 -8.90 -2.14
CA SER A 8 5.36 -9.14 -0.93
C SER A 8 4.72 -8.62 0.37
N HIS A 9 3.56 -7.97 0.26
CA HIS A 9 2.78 -7.36 1.36
C HIS A 9 3.51 -6.23 2.10
N ARG A 10 4.64 -5.76 1.58
CA ARG A 10 5.43 -4.66 2.16
C ARG A 10 5.02 -3.33 1.55
N ALA A 11 5.19 -2.25 2.31
CA ALA A 11 5.10 -0.90 1.78
C ALA A 11 6.50 -0.34 1.53
N GLN A 12 6.80 0.08 0.30
CA GLN A 12 8.07 0.71 -0.01
C GLN A 12 7.96 1.59 -1.25
N VAL A 13 8.72 2.68 -1.26
CA VAL A 13 8.89 3.53 -2.43
C VAL A 13 10.38 3.62 -2.75
N TYR A 14 10.70 3.50 -4.04
CA TYR A 14 12.05 3.69 -4.55
C TYR A 14 12.00 4.63 -5.75
N TYR A 15 12.89 5.62 -5.78
CA TYR A 15 13.06 6.57 -6.87
C TYR A 15 14.41 6.37 -7.54
N ASP A 16 14.42 6.38 -8.86
CA ASP A 16 15.62 6.39 -9.69
C ASP A 16 15.42 7.38 -10.85
N GLY A 17 16.06 8.55 -10.73
CA GLY A 17 15.86 9.67 -11.64
C GLY A 17 14.38 10.09 -11.73
N LEU A 18 13.81 9.99 -12.94
CA LEU A 18 12.40 10.31 -13.23
C LEU A 18 11.47 9.10 -13.12
N MET A 19 11.97 7.97 -12.62
CA MET A 19 11.20 6.74 -12.45
C MET A 19 11.00 6.43 -10.98
N ALA A 20 9.88 5.79 -10.68
CA ALA A 20 9.55 5.37 -9.33
C ALA A 20 8.89 3.99 -9.32
N SER A 21 9.14 3.24 -8.25
CA SER A 21 8.53 1.94 -8.00
C SER A 21 7.86 1.93 -6.64
N TYR A 22 6.60 1.50 -6.60
CA TYR A 22 5.73 1.55 -5.44
C TYR A 22 5.25 0.14 -5.08
N ASN A 23 5.75 -0.39 -3.98
CA ASN A 23 5.16 -1.58 -3.37
C ASN A 23 4.06 -1.14 -2.41
N ILE A 24 2.82 -1.55 -2.68
CA ILE A 24 1.64 -0.94 -2.07
C ILE A 24 1.12 -1.65 -0.81
N GLY A 25 1.86 -2.63 -0.30
CA GLY A 25 1.41 -3.40 0.85
C GLY A 25 0.38 -4.46 0.47
N CYS A 26 -0.65 -4.61 1.32
CA CYS A 26 -1.72 -5.58 1.15
C CYS A 26 -3.06 -5.04 1.72
N LEU A 27 -4.17 -5.63 1.31
CA LEU A 27 -5.51 -5.34 1.87
C LEU A 27 -6.13 -6.64 2.37
N VAL A 28 -5.46 -7.28 3.32
CA VAL A 28 -5.84 -8.61 3.80
C VAL A 28 -5.98 -8.62 5.32
N ASP A 29 -6.72 -9.61 5.81
CA ASP A 29 -6.67 -9.98 7.21
C ASP A 29 -5.39 -10.82 7.44
N ILE A 30 -4.36 -10.18 8.00
CA ILE A 30 -3.03 -10.78 8.22
C ILE A 30 -3.09 -11.97 9.19
N ASP A 31 -4.11 -12.00 10.04
CA ASP A 31 -4.33 -13.03 11.06
C ASP A 31 -5.24 -14.17 10.57
N ALA A 32 -5.73 -14.11 9.32
CA ALA A 32 -6.51 -15.19 8.75
C ALA A 32 -5.68 -16.49 8.58
N PRO A 33 -6.29 -17.68 8.78
CA PRO A 33 -5.59 -18.97 8.67
C PRO A 33 -4.88 -19.20 7.33
N ALA A 34 -5.34 -18.56 6.25
CA ALA A 34 -4.72 -18.60 4.93
C ALA A 34 -3.25 -18.09 4.94
N PHE A 35 -2.84 -17.36 5.98
CA PHE A 35 -1.49 -16.82 6.12
C PHE A 35 -0.65 -17.51 7.21
N ASP A 36 -1.09 -18.63 7.77
CA ASP A 36 -0.35 -19.32 8.86
C ASP A 36 0.99 -19.90 8.42
N TRP A 37 1.18 -20.09 7.11
CA TRP A 37 2.49 -20.44 6.53
C TRP A 37 3.54 -19.34 6.73
N ALA A 38 3.15 -18.07 6.93
CA ALA A 38 4.06 -16.95 7.11
C ALA A 38 4.35 -16.74 8.61
N GLY A 39 5.62 -16.92 9.00
CA GLY A 39 6.03 -16.72 10.38
C GLY A 39 5.84 -15.27 10.88
N ARG A 40 5.72 -15.09 12.20
CA ARG A 40 5.50 -13.80 12.86
C ARG A 40 6.48 -12.69 12.41
N LEU A 41 7.75 -13.03 12.22
CA LEU A 41 8.77 -12.07 11.77
C LEU A 41 8.54 -11.57 10.33
N ILE A 42 7.98 -12.42 9.47
CA ILE A 42 7.61 -12.04 8.10
C ILE A 42 6.40 -11.11 8.14
N LYS A 43 5.35 -11.51 8.86
CA LYS A 43 4.11 -10.73 9.02
C LYS A 43 4.36 -9.37 9.68
N ARG A 44 5.37 -9.23 10.56
CA ARG A 44 5.74 -7.94 11.19
C ARG A 44 6.08 -6.84 10.17
N ASN A 45 6.59 -7.23 9.00
CA ASN A 45 6.95 -6.28 7.95
C ASN A 45 5.82 -6.08 6.93
N TRP A 46 4.67 -6.74 7.11
CA TRP A 46 3.51 -6.55 6.27
C TRP A 46 2.79 -5.27 6.67
N ILE A 47 2.38 -4.51 5.67
CA ILE A 47 1.70 -3.23 5.85
C ILE A 47 0.37 -3.33 5.14
N ASN A 48 -0.72 -3.18 5.89
CA ASN A 48 -2.02 -3.01 5.29
C ASN A 48 -2.11 -1.60 4.66
N GLY A 49 -2.39 -1.55 3.37
CA GLY A 49 -2.38 -0.33 2.58
C GLY A 49 -2.66 -0.61 1.11
N PHE A 50 -2.82 0.46 0.35
CA PHE A 50 -3.08 0.41 -1.07
C PHE A 50 -2.52 1.65 -1.76
N GLY A 51 -2.32 1.53 -3.07
CA GLY A 51 -1.85 2.64 -3.89
C GLY A 51 -3.01 3.52 -4.35
N HIS A 52 -2.77 4.82 -4.35
CA HIS A 52 -3.64 5.82 -4.95
C HIS A 52 -2.85 6.61 -5.98
N VAL A 53 -3.31 6.65 -7.22
CA VAL A 53 -2.66 7.41 -8.30
C VAL A 53 -3.64 8.45 -8.81
N THR A 54 -3.24 9.72 -8.70
CA THR A 54 -3.92 10.82 -9.39
C THR A 54 -3.23 11.06 -10.71
N ILE A 55 -3.99 11.19 -11.80
CA ILE A 55 -3.49 11.61 -13.10
C ILE A 55 -4.10 12.98 -13.38
N ASP A 56 -3.28 13.96 -13.75
CA ASP A 56 -3.75 15.31 -14.08
C ASP A 56 -4.21 15.44 -15.54
N ASP A 57 -4.58 16.66 -15.94
CA ASP A 57 -5.01 16.98 -17.29
C ASP A 57 -3.91 16.88 -18.36
N LYS A 58 -2.64 16.83 -17.94
CA LYS A 58 -1.46 16.68 -18.80
C LYS A 58 -0.99 15.23 -18.91
N GLY A 59 -1.55 14.34 -18.11
CA GLY A 59 -1.16 12.93 -18.04
C GLY A 59 0.00 12.66 -17.07
N ASP A 60 0.41 13.65 -16.28
CA ASP A 60 1.38 13.46 -15.20
C ASP A 60 0.72 12.71 -14.04
N PHE A 61 1.45 11.78 -13.41
CA PHE A 61 0.93 10.94 -12.34
C PHE A 61 1.51 11.30 -10.97
N TYR A 62 0.67 11.20 -9.95
CA TYR A 62 1.00 11.48 -8.56
C TYR A 62 0.57 10.28 -7.70
N ALA A 63 1.54 9.43 -7.39
CA ALA A 63 1.31 8.20 -6.65
C ALA A 63 1.49 8.40 -5.14
N ASN A 64 0.54 7.90 -4.37
CA ASN A 64 0.53 7.91 -2.91
C ASN A 64 0.30 6.49 -2.39
N LEU A 65 0.93 6.18 -1.26
CA LEU A 65 0.62 4.99 -0.48
C LEU A 65 -0.34 5.39 0.64
N ILE A 66 -1.54 4.81 0.64
CA ILE A 66 -2.51 5.00 1.72
C ILE A 66 -2.43 3.79 2.64
N THR A 67 -2.00 4.00 3.88
CA THR A 67 -1.93 2.94 4.89
C THR A 67 -3.25 2.80 5.64
N ALA A 68 -3.62 1.55 5.93
CA ALA A 68 -4.73 1.22 6.78
C ALA A 68 -4.22 0.80 8.16
N PHE A 69 -4.75 1.40 9.21
CA PHE A 69 -4.41 1.11 10.60
C PHE A 69 -5.68 0.85 11.40
N LYS A 70 -5.74 -0.32 12.04
CA LYS A 70 -6.93 -0.78 12.79
C LYS A 70 -8.22 -0.62 11.96
N SER A 71 -8.24 -1.23 10.76
CA SER A 71 -9.36 -1.25 9.81
C SER A 71 -9.87 0.13 9.37
N ARG A 72 -9.01 1.14 9.42
CA ARG A 72 -9.33 2.54 9.08
C ARG A 72 -8.20 3.17 8.28
N PHE A 73 -8.54 4.13 7.44
CA PHE A 73 -7.56 4.94 6.70
C PHE A 73 -8.05 6.38 6.54
N PHE A 74 -7.13 7.28 6.22
CA PHE A 74 -7.42 8.67 5.90
C PHE A 74 -7.20 8.92 4.41
N TYR A 75 -8.15 9.61 3.79
CA TYR A 75 -8.04 10.06 2.42
C TYR A 75 -8.85 11.35 2.22
N ASN A 76 -8.29 12.34 1.53
CA ASN A 76 -8.94 13.63 1.27
C ASN A 76 -9.55 14.29 2.52
N GLY A 77 -8.79 14.34 3.63
CA GLY A 77 -9.24 14.92 4.90
C GLY A 77 -10.34 14.14 5.64
N LYS A 78 -10.81 13.01 5.10
CA LYS A 78 -11.87 12.18 5.69
C LYS A 78 -11.31 10.83 6.15
N ARG A 79 -11.82 10.36 7.30
CA ARG A 79 -11.55 9.00 7.81
C ARG A 79 -12.58 8.02 7.24
N TYR A 80 -12.11 6.87 6.76
CA TYR A 80 -12.92 5.77 6.25
C TYR A 80 -12.69 4.51 7.07
N GLY A 81 -13.69 3.62 7.13
CA GLY A 81 -13.66 2.38 7.93
C GLY A 81 -14.65 2.39 9.10
N ALA A 82 -14.77 1.26 9.79
CA ALA A 82 -15.67 1.11 10.94
C ALA A 82 -15.20 1.96 12.15
N VAL A 83 -16.15 2.41 12.97
CA VAL A 83 -15.88 3.20 14.19
C VAL A 83 -15.17 2.36 15.23
#